data_AF-A0A395N6L5-F1
#
_entry.id   AF-A0A395N6L5-F1
#
_cell.length_a   1.000
_cell.length_b   1.000
_cell.length_c   1.000
_cell.angle_alpha   90.00
_cell.angle_beta   90.00
_cell.angle_gamma   90.00
#
_symmetry.space_group_name_H-M   'P 1'
#
loop_
_entity.id
_entity.type
_entity.pdbx_description
1 polymer ?
#
loop_
_entity_poly.entity_id
_entity_poly.type
_entity_poly.pdbx_seq_one_letter_code
_entity_poly.pdbx_strand_id
1 'polypeptide(L)'
;MAPSALDLDAHEQPSEQMKAEWKHYSRLDQSILLQETPLDDPRLPIEQSGFKLAGHIPRPQISQAFSHLGPEFAAEGADGDDAPILFHPLLPGLLILPSLIPPAIQTHVLNTMIHRDLSNPIHQTNLHLHYDLPYPSSPSTASDSPPPSFFSLSP
;
A
#
# COMPACT_ATOMS: atom_id res chain seq x y z
N MET A 1 -31.14 -0.19 14.59
CA MET A 1 -30.67 0.98 13.83
C MET A 1 -29.16 0.86 13.76
N ALA A 2 -28.58 0.70 12.58
CA ALA A 2 -27.12 0.66 12.46
C ALA A 2 -26.55 2.06 12.78
N PRO A 3 -25.44 2.17 13.53
CA PRO A 3 -24.83 3.46 13.85
C PRO A 3 -24.40 4.18 12.57
N SER A 4 -24.45 5.52 12.58
CA SER A 4 -23.94 6.32 11.47
C SER A 4 -22.41 6.34 11.53
N ALA A 5 -21.72 6.54 10.40
CA ALA A 5 -20.25 6.57 10.36
C ALA A 5 -19.62 7.67 11.25
N LEU A 6 -20.42 8.64 11.72
CA LEU A 6 -20.01 9.72 12.64
C LEU A 6 -20.08 9.31 14.12
N ASP A 7 -20.68 8.16 14.45
CA ASP A 7 -20.83 7.66 15.82
C ASP A 7 -19.71 6.67 16.22
N LEU A 8 -18.72 6.46 15.37
CA LEU A 8 -17.61 5.52 15.61
C LEU A 8 -16.50 6.19 16.43
N ASP A 9 -16.36 5.81 17.70
CA ASP A 9 -15.23 6.22 18.54
C ASP A 9 -14.00 5.32 18.26
N ALA A 10 -12.92 5.93 17.77
CA ALA A 10 -11.67 5.24 17.45
C ALA A 10 -10.96 4.63 18.68
N HIS A 11 -11.34 5.04 19.89
CA HIS A 11 -10.83 4.50 21.16
C HIS A 11 -11.77 3.49 21.81
N GLU A 12 -12.95 3.25 21.25
CA GLU A 12 -13.89 2.26 21.76
C GLU A 12 -13.26 0.86 21.67
N GLN A 13 -13.46 0.05 22.71
CA GLN A 13 -13.02 -1.34 22.62
C GLN A 13 -13.82 -2.08 21.55
N PRO A 14 -13.17 -2.90 20.70
CA PRO A 14 -13.88 -3.67 19.71
C PRO A 14 -14.89 -4.58 20.40
N SER A 15 -16.08 -4.70 19.83
CA SER A 15 -17.11 -5.58 20.35
C SER A 15 -16.64 -7.04 20.39
N GLU A 16 -17.23 -7.86 21.25
CA GLU A 16 -16.92 -9.29 21.30
C GLU A 16 -17.20 -9.99 19.96
N GLN A 17 -18.19 -9.51 19.19
CA GLN A 17 -18.45 -9.99 17.83
C GLN A 17 -17.26 -9.70 16.90
N MET A 18 -16.76 -8.46 16.87
CA MET A 18 -15.60 -8.10 16.04
C MET A 18 -14.35 -8.88 16.44
N LYS A 19 -14.11 -9.08 17.74
CA LYS A 19 -13.01 -9.91 18.24
C LYS A 19 -13.14 -11.37 17.78
N ALA A 20 -14.36 -11.90 17.80
CA ALA A 20 -14.65 -13.26 17.34
C ALA A 20 -14.44 -13.40 15.82
N GLU A 21 -14.92 -12.44 15.02
CA GLU A 21 -14.70 -12.39 13.57
C GLU A 21 -13.22 -12.31 13.22
N TRP A 22 -12.46 -11.42 13.86
CA TRP A 22 -11.01 -11.33 13.68
C TRP A 22 -10.31 -12.65 14.02
N LYS A 23 -10.64 -13.26 15.16
CA LYS A 23 -10.05 -14.53 15.61
C LYS A 23 -10.39 -15.69 14.68
N HIS A 24 -11.56 -15.67 14.05
CA HIS A 24 -11.95 -16.63 13.04
C HIS A 24 -11.04 -16.52 11.82
N TYR A 25 -10.94 -15.35 11.21
CA TYR A 25 -10.11 -15.13 10.02
C TYR A 25 -8.61 -15.29 10.29
N SER A 26 -8.11 -14.84 11.45
CA SER A 26 -6.69 -14.93 11.80
C SER A 26 -6.18 -16.37 11.97
N ARG A 27 -7.08 -17.35 12.06
CA ARG A 27 -6.78 -18.77 12.26
C ARG A 27 -7.20 -19.64 11.09
N LEU A 28 -7.87 -19.06 10.09
CA LEU A 28 -8.39 -19.81 8.96
C LEU A 28 -7.24 -20.18 8.01
N ASP A 29 -7.32 -21.37 7.43
CA ASP A 29 -6.35 -21.80 6.43
C ASP A 29 -6.50 -20.99 5.14
N GLN A 30 -5.38 -20.73 4.46
CA GLN A 30 -5.36 -19.93 3.24
C GLN A 30 -6.20 -20.57 2.12
N SER A 31 -6.22 -21.89 2.00
CA SER A 31 -7.00 -22.57 0.95
C SER A 31 -8.51 -22.34 1.13
N ILE A 32 -8.97 -22.27 2.38
CA ILE A 32 -10.37 -22.00 2.72
C ILE A 32 -10.70 -20.53 2.47
N LEU A 33 -9.78 -19.61 2.84
CA LEU A 33 -9.90 -18.16 2.58
C LEU A 33 -9.99 -17.79 1.10
N LEU A 34 -9.55 -18.67 0.20
CA LEU A 34 -9.61 -18.44 -1.24
C LEU A 34 -10.86 -19.06 -1.90
N GLN A 35 -11.55 -19.98 -1.22
CA GLN A 35 -12.69 -20.73 -1.77
C GLN A 35 -14.04 -20.22 -1.24
N GLU A 36 -14.11 -19.94 0.06
CA GLU A 36 -15.39 -19.70 0.74
C GLU A 36 -15.27 -18.51 1.68
N THR A 37 -15.26 -17.29 1.14
CA THR A 37 -15.16 -16.14 2.03
C THR A 37 -16.07 -15.01 1.58
N PRO A 38 -16.88 -14.45 2.50
CA PRO A 38 -17.72 -13.28 2.22
C PRO A 38 -16.88 -11.98 2.12
N LEU A 39 -15.62 -12.08 1.70
CA LEU A 39 -14.75 -10.93 1.55
C LEU A 39 -15.02 -10.29 0.19
N ASP A 40 -15.43 -9.04 0.24
CA ASP A 40 -15.56 -8.19 -0.94
C ASP A 40 -14.18 -8.01 -1.60
N ASP A 41 -13.99 -8.59 -2.78
CA ASP A 41 -12.73 -8.52 -3.53
C ASP A 41 -12.83 -7.49 -4.66
N PRO A 42 -12.06 -6.37 -4.60
CA PRO A 42 -12.12 -5.31 -5.60
C PRO A 42 -11.54 -5.70 -6.96
N ARG A 43 -10.98 -6.92 -7.09
CA ARG A 43 -10.49 -7.48 -8.37
C ARG A 43 -11.57 -8.24 -9.13
N LEU A 44 -12.69 -8.58 -8.50
CA LEU A 44 -13.82 -9.24 -9.14
C LEU A 44 -14.67 -8.22 -9.92
N PRO A 45 -15.52 -8.68 -10.88
CA PRO A 45 -16.51 -7.81 -11.51
C PRO A 45 -17.36 -7.07 -10.48
N ILE A 46 -17.74 -5.82 -10.77
CA ILE A 46 -18.44 -4.93 -9.82
C ILE A 46 -19.68 -5.61 -9.23
N GLU A 47 -20.40 -6.38 -10.04
CA GLU A 47 -21.63 -7.09 -9.66
C GLU A 47 -21.41 -8.18 -8.61
N GLN A 48 -20.17 -8.65 -8.44
CA GLN A 48 -19.77 -9.73 -7.53
C GLN A 48 -18.87 -9.24 -6.38
N SER A 49 -18.44 -7.98 -6.44
CA SER A 49 -17.38 -7.45 -5.56
C SER A 49 -17.89 -6.74 -4.31
N GLY A 50 -19.19 -6.44 -4.20
CA GLY A 50 -19.75 -5.58 -3.14
C GLY A 50 -19.46 -4.08 -3.30
N PHE A 51 -18.47 -3.70 -4.10
CA PHE A 51 -18.10 -2.32 -4.38
C PHE A 51 -18.98 -1.68 -5.45
N LYS A 52 -18.90 -0.34 -5.52
CA LYS A 52 -19.51 0.48 -6.57
C LYS A 52 -18.48 1.40 -7.19
N LEU A 53 -18.69 1.73 -8.46
CA LEU A 53 -17.85 2.69 -9.18
C LEU A 53 -18.15 4.12 -8.71
N ALA A 54 -17.11 4.83 -8.26
CA ALA A 54 -17.14 6.26 -7.96
C ALA A 54 -16.66 7.12 -9.14
N GLY A 55 -15.73 6.61 -9.95
CA GLY A 55 -15.13 7.35 -11.05
C GLY A 55 -13.91 6.64 -11.62
N HIS A 56 -13.07 7.38 -12.34
CA HIS A 56 -11.83 6.86 -12.90
C HIS A 56 -10.69 7.88 -12.77
N ILE A 57 -9.46 7.39 -12.65
CA ILE A 57 -8.25 8.19 -12.83
C ILE A 57 -7.80 8.09 -14.30
N PRO A 58 -7.72 9.21 -15.02
CA PRO A 58 -7.25 9.24 -16.40
C PRO A 58 -5.83 8.67 -16.54
N ARG A 59 -5.59 7.87 -17.57
CA ARG A 59 -4.25 7.35 -17.89
C ARG A 59 -3.15 8.40 -17.98
N PRO A 60 -3.35 9.57 -18.64
CA PRO A 60 -2.32 10.60 -18.68
C PRO A 60 -1.88 11.07 -17.29
N GLN A 61 -2.81 11.10 -16.32
CA GLN A 61 -2.49 11.45 -14.94
C GLN A 61 -1.66 10.37 -14.25
N ILE A 62 -1.93 9.09 -14.53
CA ILE A 62 -1.15 7.95 -13.99
C ILE A 62 0.27 7.95 -14.56
N SER A 63 0.40 8.10 -15.88
CA SER A 63 1.70 8.21 -16.56
C SER A 63 2.51 9.39 -16.02
N GLN A 64 1.87 10.56 -15.87
CA GLN A 64 2.50 11.72 -15.26
C GLN A 64 2.94 11.42 -13.82
N ALA A 65 2.10 10.78 -13.01
CA ALA A 65 2.44 10.41 -11.64
C ALA A 65 3.69 9.51 -11.58
N PHE A 66 3.80 8.50 -12.44
CA PHE A 66 4.96 7.60 -12.47
C PHE A 66 6.22 8.27 -12.99
N SER A 67 6.12 9.29 -13.86
CA SER A 67 7.29 10.05 -14.31
C SER A 67 8.06 10.75 -13.17
N HIS A 68 7.41 10.99 -12.03
CA HIS A 68 8.07 11.53 -10.83
C HIS A 68 9.04 10.54 -10.16
N LEU A 69 8.92 9.24 -10.45
CA LEU A 69 9.85 8.21 -9.98
C LEU A 69 11.07 8.08 -10.90
N GLY A 70 10.94 8.53 -12.14
CA GLY A 70 11.95 8.46 -13.20
C GLY A 70 11.28 8.56 -14.57
N PRO A 71 11.90 9.23 -15.57
CA PRO A 71 11.30 9.39 -16.90
C PRO A 71 10.99 8.04 -17.58
N GLU A 72 11.75 6.99 -17.28
CA GLU A 72 11.55 5.63 -17.76
C GLU A 72 10.23 5.01 -17.30
N PHE A 73 9.70 5.43 -16.15
CA PHE A 73 8.47 4.90 -15.56
C PHE A 73 7.20 5.55 -16.11
N ALA A 74 7.32 6.63 -16.89
CA ALA A 74 6.17 7.26 -17.53
C ALA A 74 5.43 6.27 -18.46
N ALA A 75 6.18 5.39 -19.13
CA ALA A 75 5.63 4.37 -20.03
C ALA A 75 4.77 3.33 -19.29
N GLU A 76 5.12 2.97 -18.05
CA GLU A 76 4.37 2.02 -17.23
C GLU A 76 2.94 2.49 -16.92
N GLY A 77 2.68 3.80 -16.98
CA GLY A 77 1.36 4.39 -16.77
C GLY A 77 0.63 4.74 -18.06
N ALA A 78 1.25 4.53 -19.22
CA ALA A 78 0.70 4.91 -20.52
C ALA A 78 -0.22 3.84 -21.13
N ASP A 79 -0.08 2.57 -20.72
CA ASP A 79 -0.79 1.44 -21.32
C ASP A 79 -2.07 1.04 -20.55
N GLY A 80 -3.11 0.64 -21.29
CA GLY A 80 -4.39 0.12 -20.79
C GLY A 80 -5.45 1.20 -20.47
N ASP A 81 -6.57 0.79 -19.87
CA ASP A 81 -7.71 1.70 -19.60
C ASP A 81 -7.55 2.55 -18.34
N ASP A 82 -8.32 3.64 -18.23
CA ASP A 82 -8.37 4.47 -17.02
C ASP A 82 -8.62 3.63 -15.75
N ALA A 83 -7.95 3.97 -14.65
CA ALA A 83 -8.03 3.16 -13.44
C ALA A 83 -9.34 3.44 -12.68
N PRO A 84 -10.11 2.41 -12.30
CA PRO A 84 -11.37 2.61 -11.60
C PRO A 84 -11.13 3.10 -10.17
N ILE A 85 -12.00 3.98 -9.71
CA ILE A 85 -12.13 4.39 -8.32
C ILE A 85 -13.38 3.70 -7.79
N LEU A 86 -13.19 2.79 -6.83
CA LEU A 86 -14.26 2.04 -6.20
C LEU A 86 -14.55 2.59 -4.80
N PHE A 87 -15.77 2.39 -4.32
CA PHE A 87 -16.14 2.64 -2.93
C PHE A 87 -17.08 1.56 -2.40
N HIS A 88 -17.11 1.38 -1.08
CA HIS A 88 -18.02 0.45 -0.43
C HIS A 88 -19.19 1.19 0.23
N PRO A 89 -20.46 0.86 -0.03
CA PRO A 89 -21.61 1.58 0.54
C PRO A 89 -21.67 1.58 2.07
N LEU A 90 -21.11 0.56 2.72
CA LEU A 90 -21.06 0.48 4.19
C LEU A 90 -19.93 1.32 4.81
N LEU A 91 -18.98 1.81 4.00
CA LEU A 91 -17.82 2.58 4.47
C LEU A 91 -17.70 3.91 3.70
N PRO A 92 -18.56 4.90 4.00
CA PRO A 92 -18.50 6.20 3.37
C PRO A 92 -17.13 6.85 3.56
N GLY A 93 -16.56 7.39 2.47
CA GLY A 93 -15.25 8.06 2.47
C GLY A 93 -14.06 7.14 2.15
N LEU A 94 -14.23 5.81 2.17
CA LEU A 94 -13.19 4.89 1.71
C LEU A 94 -13.21 4.79 0.18
N LEU A 95 -12.10 5.14 -0.46
CA LEU A 95 -11.86 4.95 -1.90
C LEU A 95 -10.81 3.87 -2.13
N ILE A 96 -11.05 3.00 -3.10
CA ILE A 96 -10.20 1.86 -3.44
C ILE A 96 -9.84 1.95 -4.91
N LEU A 97 -8.54 1.83 -5.21
CA LEU A 97 -8.02 1.85 -6.58
C LEU A 97 -7.32 0.51 -6.85
N PRO A 98 -8.05 -0.50 -7.35
CA PRO A 98 -7.48 -1.82 -7.56
C PRO A 98 -6.41 -1.77 -8.65
N SER A 99 -5.31 -2.49 -8.43
CA SER A 99 -4.24 -2.70 -9.42
C SER A 99 -3.67 -1.42 -10.06
N LEU A 100 -3.73 -0.28 -9.35
CA LEU A 100 -3.27 1.01 -9.87
C LEU A 100 -1.77 1.04 -10.17
N ILE A 101 -0.97 0.32 -9.37
CA ILE A 101 0.50 0.36 -9.42
C ILE A 101 1.02 -0.90 -10.13
N PRO A 102 1.63 -0.79 -11.33
CA PRO A 102 2.22 -1.92 -12.04
C PRO A 102 3.41 -2.57 -11.30
N PRO A 103 3.74 -3.84 -11.56
CA PRO A 103 4.84 -4.54 -10.88
C PRO A 103 6.20 -3.83 -10.92
N ALA A 104 6.57 -3.24 -12.07
CA ALA A 104 7.83 -2.50 -12.20
C ALA A 104 7.92 -1.33 -11.20
N ILE A 105 6.81 -0.58 -11.06
CA ILE A 105 6.69 0.51 -10.11
C ILE A 105 6.70 0.00 -8.67
N GLN A 106 5.99 -1.10 -8.37
CA GLN A 106 6.01 -1.72 -7.04
C GLN A 106 7.44 -2.10 -6.62
N THR A 107 8.20 -2.76 -7.51
CA THR A 107 9.59 -3.14 -7.25
C THR A 107 10.48 -1.92 -7.04
N HIS A 108 10.34 -0.89 -7.87
CA HIS A 108 11.11 0.35 -7.72
C HIS A 108 10.84 1.04 -6.38
N VAL A 109 9.57 1.17 -6.00
CA VAL A 109 9.16 1.79 -4.74
C VAL A 109 9.65 0.97 -3.53
N LEU A 110 9.58 -0.36 -3.57
CA LEU A 110 10.13 -1.23 -2.53
C LEU A 110 11.66 -1.09 -2.41
N ASN A 111 12.38 -1.13 -3.52
CA ASN A 111 13.84 -0.94 -3.53
C ASN A 111 14.20 0.43 -2.94
N THR A 112 13.45 1.46 -3.29
CA THR A 112 13.64 2.81 -2.77
C THR A 112 13.42 2.87 -1.26
N MET A 113 12.31 2.30 -0.76
CA MET A 113 12.05 2.24 0.67
C MET A 113 13.17 1.52 1.43
N ILE A 114 13.58 0.35 0.93
CA ILE A 114 14.53 -0.54 1.61
C ILE A 114 15.96 0.03 1.57
N HIS A 115 16.41 0.55 0.44
CA HIS A 115 17.80 0.95 0.24
C HIS A 115 18.06 2.43 0.51
N ARG A 116 17.12 3.31 0.17
CA ARG A 116 17.29 4.76 0.33
C ARG A 116 16.65 5.25 1.62
N ASP A 117 15.36 4.93 1.81
CA ASP A 117 14.59 5.57 2.89
C ASP A 117 14.94 5.02 4.26
N LEU A 118 15.11 3.71 4.41
CA LEU A 118 15.58 3.15 5.67
C LEU A 118 16.96 3.71 6.04
N SER A 119 17.86 3.84 5.07
CA SER A 119 19.25 4.31 5.28
C SER A 119 19.39 5.80 5.59
N ASN A 120 18.27 6.50 5.79
CA ASN A 120 18.26 7.87 6.29
C ASN A 120 18.06 7.89 7.82
N PRO A 121 18.99 8.46 8.61
CA PRO A 121 18.85 8.53 10.07
C PRO A 121 17.66 9.37 10.55
N ILE A 122 17.06 10.19 9.69
CA ILE A 122 15.81 10.92 10.02
C ILE A 122 14.61 9.95 10.06
N HIS A 123 14.65 8.85 9.31
CA HIS A 123 13.57 7.88 9.22
C HIS A 123 13.73 6.79 10.29
N GLN A 124 13.28 7.12 11.50
CA GLN A 124 13.36 6.25 12.66
C GLN A 124 12.40 5.05 12.54
N THR A 125 12.92 3.86 12.78
CA THR A 125 12.16 2.60 12.89
C THR A 125 12.05 2.15 14.36
N ASN A 126 11.26 1.11 14.63
CA ASN A 126 11.13 0.51 15.96
C ASN A 126 12.45 -0.05 16.54
N LEU A 127 13.49 -0.27 15.72
CA LEU A 127 14.79 -0.74 16.21
C LEU A 127 15.55 0.32 17.01
N HIS A 128 15.34 1.60 16.74
CA HIS A 128 16.03 2.70 17.41
C HIS A 128 15.69 2.85 18.89
N LEU A 129 14.60 2.23 19.34
CA LEU A 129 14.24 2.16 20.76
C LEU A 129 15.19 1.26 21.56
N HIS A 130 15.91 0.36 20.86
CA HIS A 130 16.66 -0.73 21.48
C HIS A 130 18.09 -0.87 20.96
N TYR A 131 18.43 -0.22 19.85
CA TYR A 131 19.71 -0.34 19.17
C TYR A 131 20.19 1.00 18.60
N ASP A 132 21.49 1.26 18.70
CA ASP A 132 22.15 2.31 17.94
C ASP A 132 22.45 1.78 16.53
N LEU A 133 21.68 2.22 15.53
CA LEU A 133 21.83 1.71 14.17
C LEU A 133 23.01 2.38 13.43
N PRO A 134 23.87 1.60 12.76
CA PRO A 134 24.95 2.15 11.96
C PRO A 134 24.39 2.64 10.62
N TYR A 135 24.71 3.88 10.25
CA TYR A 135 24.31 4.46 8.97
C TYR A 135 25.50 4.61 8.04
N PRO A 136 25.33 4.38 6.73
CA PRO A 136 26.42 4.60 5.80
C PRO A 136 26.75 6.09 5.71
N SER A 137 28.04 6.40 5.62
CA SER A 137 28.52 7.78 5.45
C SER A 137 27.87 8.41 4.22
N SER A 138 27.37 9.64 4.34
CA SER A 138 26.86 10.39 3.18
C SER A 138 27.92 10.40 2.08
N PRO A 139 27.55 10.11 0.82
CA PRO A 139 28.51 10.13 -0.27
C PRO A 139 29.11 11.53 -0.34
N SER A 140 30.44 11.59 -0.36
CA SER A 140 31.15 12.79 -0.80
C SER A 140 30.57 13.17 -2.17
N THR A 141 30.29 14.46 -2.36
CA THR A 141 29.52 15.08 -3.47
C THR A 141 30.05 14.84 -4.90
N ALA A 142 30.85 13.80 -5.16
CA ALA A 142 31.63 13.62 -6.38
C ALA A 142 31.49 12.23 -7.05
N SER A 143 30.61 11.33 -6.60
CA SER A 143 30.42 10.03 -7.27
C SER A 143 28.99 9.81 -7.75
N ASP A 144 28.84 9.38 -9.02
CA ASP A 144 27.61 8.83 -9.65
C ASP A 144 27.17 7.49 -9.01
N SER A 145 27.56 7.22 -7.77
CA SER A 145 27.24 5.99 -7.06
C SER A 145 25.79 6.02 -6.55
N PRO A 146 25.08 4.88 -6.56
CA PRO A 146 23.75 4.79 -5.98
C PRO A 146 23.75 5.24 -4.50
N PRO A 147 22.62 5.77 -3.99
CA PRO A 147 22.52 6.20 -2.61
C PRO A 147 22.91 5.06 -1.66
N PRO A 148 23.65 5.36 -0.58
CA PRO A 148 24.20 4.31 0.24
C PRO A 148 23.11 3.58 1.01
N SER A 149 23.18 2.25 1.00
CA SER A 149 22.18 1.35 1.58
C SER A 149 22.70 0.71 2.86
N PHE A 150 21.83 0.48 3.84
CA PHE A 150 22.14 -0.25 5.07
C PHE A 150 22.72 -1.63 4.78
N PHE A 151 22.20 -2.29 3.75
CA PHE A 151 22.66 -3.62 3.32
C PHE A 151 24.01 -3.62 2.60
N SER A 152 24.65 -2.45 2.44
CA SER A 152 26.02 -2.33 1.93
C SER A 152 27.08 -2.23 3.05
N LEU A 153 26.65 -2.14 4.31
CA LEU A 153 27.57 -2.19 5.45
C LEU A 153 28.19 -3.58 5.57
N SER A 154 29.46 -3.63 5.94
CA SER A 154 30.14 -4.90 6.22
C SER A 154 29.54 -5.56 7.47
N PRO A 155 29.40 -6.91 7.49
CA PRO A 155 28.85 -7.65 8.62
C PRO A 155 29.72 -7.59 9.87
#